data_AF-A0A937LMC1-F1
#
_entry.id   AF-A0A937LMC1-F1
#
_cell.length_a   1.000
_cell.length_b   1.000
_cell.length_c   1.000
_cell.angle_alpha   90.00
_cell.angle_beta   90.00
_cell.angle_gamma   90.00
#
_symmetry.space_group_name_H-M   'P 1'
#
loop_
_entity.id
_entity.type
_entity.pdbx_description
1 polymer ?
#
loop_
_entity_poly.entity_id
_entity_poly.type
_entity_poly.pdbx_seq_one_letter_code
_entity_poly.pdbx_strand_id
1 'polypeptide(L)' 'PEFGLFKGRNKLAVQQHREVLEKFGRYPQRNVSFGRENTDAESAWLNDKENLPIWAGGKLSIEQTIK' A
#
# COMPACT_ATOMS: atom_id res chain seq x y z
N PRO A 1 2.25 -2.22 -32.21
CA PRO A 1 1.16 -2.47 -31.25
C PRO A 1 0.99 -1.29 -30.28
N GLU A 2 -0.22 -0.73 -30.20
CA GLU A 2 -0.50 0.37 -29.28
C GLU A 2 -0.75 -0.19 -27.87
N PHE A 3 0.21 -0.01 -26.96
CA PHE A 3 0.11 -0.49 -25.56
C PHE A 3 -0.78 0.45 -24.74
N GLY A 4 -2.10 0.24 -24.81
CA GLY A 4 -3.11 0.97 -24.03
C GLY A 4 -3.36 0.43 -22.62
N LEU A 5 -2.66 -0.63 -22.20
CA LEU A 5 -2.94 -1.43 -20.98
C LEU A 5 -2.94 -0.65 -19.66
N PHE A 6 -2.30 0.53 -19.61
CA PHE A 6 -2.16 1.33 -18.39
C PHE A 6 -2.79 2.72 -18.47
N LYS A 7 -3.51 3.06 -19.55
CA LYS A 7 -4.18 4.37 -19.63
C LYS A 7 -5.27 4.47 -18.55
N GLY A 8 -5.04 5.34 -17.57
CA GLY A 8 -6.02 5.75 -16.54
C GLY A 8 -5.96 5.00 -15.20
N ARG A 9 -5.72 3.68 -15.21
CA ARG A 9 -5.77 2.84 -13.98
C ARG A 9 -4.55 2.97 -13.04
N ASN A 10 -3.43 3.50 -13.53
CA ASN A 10 -2.17 3.50 -12.78
C ASN A 10 -2.08 4.63 -11.72
N LYS A 11 -2.79 5.75 -11.92
CA LYS A 11 -2.61 6.96 -11.07
C LYS A 11 -3.02 6.75 -9.61
N LEU A 12 -4.13 6.06 -9.37
CA LEU A 12 -4.67 5.85 -8.02
C LEU A 12 -3.80 4.88 -7.21
N ALA A 13 -3.32 3.80 -7.86
CA ALA A 13 -2.37 2.88 -7.26
C ALA A 13 -1.11 3.60 -6.78
N VAL A 14 -0.53 4.45 -7.64
CA VAL A 14 0.67 5.23 -7.32
C VAL A 14 0.41 6.18 -6.15
N GLN A 15 -0.78 6.78 -6.07
CA GLN A 15 -1.14 7.65 -4.96
C GLN A 15 -1.22 6.89 -3.63
N GLN A 16 -1.87 5.71 -3.59
CA GLN A 16 -1.88 4.87 -2.38
C GLN A 16 -0.46 4.48 -1.93
N HIS A 17 0.43 4.12 -2.87
CA HIS A 17 1.82 3.80 -2.54
C HIS A 17 2.53 5.04 -1.95
N ARG A 18 2.28 6.21 -2.54
CA ARG A 18 2.83 7.47 -2.05
C ARG A 18 2.35 7.78 -0.64
N GLU A 19 1.07 7.60 -0.32
CA GLU A 19 0.53 7.83 1.03
C GLU A 19 1.19 6.94 2.09
N VAL A 20 1.43 5.66 1.78
CA VAL A 20 2.14 4.74 2.69
C VAL A 20 3.59 5.19 2.88
N LEU A 21 4.26 5.59 1.80
CA LEU A 21 5.63 6.12 1.88
C LEU A 21 5.69 7.47 2.63
N GLU A 22 4.67 8.32 2.53
CA GLU A 22 4.60 9.59 3.27
C GLU A 22 4.32 9.35 4.77
N LYS A 23 3.48 8.36 5.13
CA LYS A 23 3.19 8.00 6.53
C LYS A 23 4.34 7.22 7.21
N PHE A 24 4.93 6.24 6.52
CA PHE A 24 5.87 5.29 7.12
C PHE A 24 7.31 5.39 6.57
N GLY A 25 7.51 6.03 5.41
CA GLY A 25 8.81 6.08 4.73
C GLY A 25 9.26 4.75 4.11
N ARG A 26 8.51 3.67 4.34
CA ARG A 26 8.82 2.30 3.93
C ARG A 26 7.55 1.48 3.80
N TYR A 27 7.67 0.22 3.37
CA TYR A 27 6.57 -0.71 3.29
C TYR A 27 6.54 -1.63 4.51
N PRO A 28 5.59 -1.47 5.45
CA PRO A 28 5.53 -2.25 6.70
C PRO A 28 5.43 -3.75 6.45
N GLN A 29 4.68 -4.13 5.42
CA GLN A 29 4.52 -5.51 4.92
C GLN A 29 5.86 -6.21 4.67
N ARG A 30 6.89 -5.45 4.27
CA ARG A 30 8.21 -6.00 3.91
C ARG A 30 9.20 -5.99 5.07
N ASN A 31 8.94 -5.29 6.17
CA ASN A 31 9.89 -5.18 7.28
C ASN A 31 10.30 -6.56 7.82
N VAL A 32 9.34 -7.48 7.98
CA VAL A 32 9.60 -8.88 8.40
C VAL A 32 10.56 -9.59 7.46
N SER A 33 10.39 -9.46 6.14
CA SER A 33 11.29 -10.06 5.15
C SER A 33 12.71 -9.46 5.19
N PHE A 34 12.86 -8.23 5.64
CA PHE A 34 14.15 -7.56 5.84
C PHE A 34 14.71 -7.75 7.25
N GLY A 35 14.08 -8.55 8.11
CA GLY A 35 14.51 -8.76 9.50
C GLY A 35 14.38 -7.51 10.37
N ARG A 36 13.51 -6.57 10.00
CA ARG A 36 13.22 -5.35 10.76
C ARG A 36 11.97 -5.54 11.59
N GLU A 37 11.98 -5.03 12.81
CA GLU A 37 10.78 -4.94 13.63
C GLU A 37 9.85 -3.84 13.13
N ASN A 38 8.55 -4.12 13.13
CA ASN A 38 7.53 -3.13 12.88
C ASN A 38 7.34 -2.27 14.12
N THR A 39 7.12 -0.97 13.93
CA THR A 39 6.60 -0.13 14.99
C THR A 39 5.15 -0.52 15.32
N ASP A 40 4.66 -0.10 16.49
CA ASP A 40 3.27 -0.35 16.91
C ASP A 40 2.27 0.21 15.88
N ALA A 41 2.54 1.41 15.35
CA ALA A 41 1.72 2.03 14.30
C ALA A 41 1.72 1.24 12.98
N GLU A 42 2.88 0.69 12.58
CA GLU A 42 3.01 -0.18 11.40
C GLU A 42 2.23 -1.49 11.58
N SER A 43 2.29 -2.08 12.78
CA SER A 43 1.58 -3.31 13.13
C SER A 43 0.07 -3.09 13.18
N ALA A 44 -0.38 -1.98 13.76
CA ALA A 44 -1.79 -1.58 13.76
C ALA A 44 -2.32 -1.38 12.33
N TRP A 45 -1.53 -0.74 11.46
CA TRP A 45 -1.89 -0.57 10.05
C TRP A 45 -1.97 -1.90 9.29
N LEU A 46 -1.02 -2.83 9.52
CA LEU A 46 -1.06 -4.18 8.94
C LEU A 46 -2.25 -5.01 9.44
N ASN A 47 -2.71 -4.77 10.67
CA ASN A 47 -3.87 -5.45 11.24
C ASN A 47 -5.19 -4.88 10.71
N ASP A 48 -5.19 -3.63 10.23
CA ASP A 48 -6.36 -2.95 9.67
C ASP A 48 -6.65 -3.42 8.23
N LYS A 49 -7.12 -4.66 8.08
CA LYS A 49 -7.37 -5.30 6.78
C LYS A 49 -8.38 -4.56 5.89
N GLU A 50 -9.20 -3.68 6.47
CA GLU A 50 -10.20 -2.88 5.76
C GLU A 50 -9.58 -1.67 5.05
N ASN A 51 -8.66 -0.95 5.71
CA ASN A 51 -7.91 0.16 5.08
C ASN A 51 -6.58 -0.30 4.45
N LEU A 52 -6.25 -1.59 4.54
CA LEU A 52 -5.04 -2.13 3.95
C LEU A 52 -5.22 -2.36 2.43
N PRO A 53 -4.33 -1.81 1.59
CA PRO A 53 -4.35 -2.02 0.15
C PRO A 53 -4.25 -3.49 -0.24
N ILE A 54 -4.85 -3.88 -1.38
CA ILE A 54 -4.73 -5.25 -1.93
C ILE A 54 -3.25 -5.65 -2.14
N TRP A 55 -2.39 -4.73 -2.56
CA TRP A 55 -0.96 -5.01 -2.76
C TRP A 55 -0.19 -5.25 -1.45
N ALA A 56 -0.73 -4.79 -0.32
CA ALA A 56 -0.24 -5.07 1.04
C ALA A 56 -0.99 -6.25 1.69
N GLY A 57 -1.80 -7.01 0.96
CA GLY A 57 -2.52 -8.18 1.49
C GLY A 57 -3.85 -7.86 2.18
N GLY A 58 -4.40 -6.68 1.94
CA GLY A 58 -5.69 -6.25 2.46
C GLY A 58 -6.84 -6.35 1.46
N LYS A 59 -7.95 -5.68 1.77
CA LYS A 59 -9.16 -5.65 0.93
C LYS A 59 -9.40 -4.29 0.24
N LEU A 60 -8.63 -3.26 0.58
CA LEU A 60 -8.84 -1.91 0.03
C LEU A 60 -8.50 -1.90 -1.47
N SER A 61 -9.51 -1.58 -2.28
CA SER A 61 -9.35 -1.49 -3.73
C SER A 61 -8.33 -0.42 -4.08
N ILE A 62 -7.60 -0.66 -5.17
CA ILE A 62 -6.56 0.25 -5.72
C ILE A 62 -7.16 1.61 -6.15
N GLU A 63 -8.49 1.67 -6.24
CA GLU A 63 -9.27 2.83 -6.65
C GLU A 63 -9.68 3.75 -5.47
N GLN A 64 -9.36 3.40 -4.21
CA GLN A 64 -9.74 4.16 -3.01
C GLN A 64 -8.51 4.76 -2.31
N THR A 65 -8.59 5.98 -1.80
CA THR A 65 -7.52 6.60 -0.99
C THR A 65 -7.44 6.00 0.40
N ILE A 66 -6.24 5.92 0.98
CA ILE A 66 -6.05 5.45 2.36
C ILE A 66 -6.53 6.56 3.29
N LYS A 67 -7.58 6.30 4.08
CA LYS A 67 -8.13 7.30 5.02
C LYS A 67 -7.17 7.66 6.17
#